data_AF-A0ABD1Q2C7-F1
#
_entry.id   AF-A0ABD1Q2C7-F1
#
_cell.length_a   1.000
_cell.length_b   1.000
_cell.length_c   1.000
_cell.angle_alpha   90.00
_cell.angle_beta   90.00
_cell.angle_gamma   90.00
#
_symmetry.space_group_name_H-M   'P 1'
#
loop_
_entity.id
_entity.type
_entity.pdbx_description
1 polymer ?
#
loop_
_entity_poly.entity_id
_entity_poly.type
_entity_poly.pdbx_seq_one_letter_code
_entity_poly.pdbx_strand_id
1 'polypeptide(L)'
;MGMAAALKRDAVVILRIDGEELLEFSKNPTFETDILSIFSEIGLPDGSLQDYIMEAFVKLTVDQGMPPATDPWVVSNIVGPALQSLGDVSQQPVSDETFLAEFKRAIESVAQRLKEQPAIVAHSQNTFDGNSIKRLLSNKFELHKTLNFALESVPKDQNGEISNEYFRGALEILASSAGLPPLSALDQMDNITTEALKMFEMHDRKMVNEEEFKKLLTQVLETIMQHLEANPISVSINSIVHEPDTSSSTVLQPSSP
;
A
#
# COMPACT_ATOMS: atom_id res chain seq x y z
N MET A 1 2.47 -30.63 15.47
CA MET A 1 3.83 -30.06 15.62
C MET A 1 4.36 -29.72 14.24
N GLY A 2 4.79 -28.53 13.85
CA GLY A 2 4.68 -27.18 14.41
C GLY A 2 4.72 -26.25 13.20
N MET A 3 3.64 -25.53 12.93
CA MET A 3 3.59 -24.55 11.86
C MET A 3 4.29 -23.28 12.35
N ALA A 4 5.62 -23.26 12.23
CA ALA A 4 6.31 -21.99 12.11
C ALA A 4 6.06 -21.50 10.67
N ALA A 5 4.83 -21.01 10.42
CA ALA A 5 4.65 -20.05 9.35
C ALA A 5 5.63 -18.94 9.68
N ALA A 6 6.71 -18.85 8.92
CA ALA A 6 7.57 -17.69 8.94
C ALA A 6 6.69 -16.54 8.45
N LEU A 7 5.97 -15.92 9.39
CA LEU A 7 5.42 -14.60 9.24
C LEU A 7 6.65 -13.74 8.95
N LYS A 8 6.94 -13.55 7.66
CA LYS A 8 7.77 -12.46 7.19
C LYS A 8 6.97 -11.23 7.61
N ARG A 9 7.16 -10.82 8.86
CA ARG A 9 6.56 -9.60 9.37
C ARG A 9 7.16 -8.53 8.49
N ASP A 10 6.31 -7.83 7.75
CA ASP A 10 6.74 -6.69 6.96
C ASP A 10 7.58 -5.81 7.88
N ALA A 11 8.80 -5.50 7.45
CA ALA A 11 9.71 -4.75 8.31
C ALA A 11 9.05 -3.38 8.55
N VAL A 12 8.75 -3.08 9.81
CA VAL A 12 8.24 -1.77 10.21
C VAL A 12 9.42 -0.95 10.66
N VAL A 13 9.66 0.16 9.96
CA VAL A 13 10.67 1.17 10.31
C VAL A 13 9.94 2.31 11.00
N ILE A 14 10.44 2.75 12.15
CA ILE A 14 9.92 3.93 12.83
C ILE A 14 10.73 5.14 12.35
N LEU A 15 10.08 6.02 11.59
CA LEU A 15 10.65 7.26 11.09
C LEU A 15 10.23 8.41 12.00
N ARG A 16 11.16 9.33 12.25
CA ARG A 16 10.85 10.62 12.89
C ARG A 16 10.94 11.69 11.81
N ILE A 17 9.79 12.22 11.43
CA ILE A 17 9.67 13.24 10.40
C ILE A 17 9.61 14.61 11.09
N ASP A 18 10.66 15.42 10.93
CA ASP A 18 10.82 16.73 11.58
C ASP A 18 10.90 17.91 10.60
N GLY A 19 10.65 17.65 9.31
CA GLY A 19 10.61 18.65 8.26
C GLY A 19 11.95 18.94 7.57
N GLU A 20 13.07 18.35 8.01
CA GLU A 20 14.37 18.56 7.34
C GLU A 20 14.37 18.03 5.91
N GLU A 21 13.94 16.77 5.72
CA GLU A 21 13.83 16.12 4.41
C GLU A 21 12.85 16.85 3.47
N LEU A 22 11.75 17.38 4.03
CA LEU A 22 10.77 18.15 3.25
C LEU A 22 11.35 19.49 2.75
N LEU A 23 12.19 20.13 3.56
CA LEU A 23 12.93 21.34 3.14
C LEU A 23 14.01 21.01 2.12
N GLU A 24 14.67 19.87 2.23
CA GLU A 24 15.65 19.42 1.22
C GLU A 24 14.95 19.13 -0.11
N PHE A 25 13.81 18.45 -0.09
CA PHE A 25 12.98 18.22 -1.27
C PHE A 25 12.62 19.52 -1.99
N SER A 26 12.25 20.59 -1.26
CA SER A 26 11.94 21.90 -1.85
C SER A 26 13.10 22.61 -2.56
N LYS A 27 14.34 22.13 -2.36
CA LYS A 27 15.57 22.66 -2.96
C LYS A 27 16.09 21.80 -4.10
N ASN A 28 15.48 20.63 -4.34
CA ASN A 28 15.88 19.73 -5.41
C ASN A 28 15.64 20.39 -6.79
N PRO A 29 16.59 20.32 -7.74
CA PRO A 29 16.37 20.78 -9.11
C PRO A 29 15.12 20.19 -9.81
N THR A 30 14.65 19.02 -9.40
CA THR A 30 13.44 18.40 -9.98
C THR A 30 12.14 18.88 -9.35
N PHE A 31 12.20 19.62 -8.23
CA PHE A 31 11.06 20.01 -7.43
C PHE A 31 9.93 20.63 -8.26
N GLU A 32 10.24 21.63 -9.09
CA GLU A 32 9.21 22.32 -9.88
C GLU A 32 8.51 21.37 -10.85
N THR A 33 9.27 20.51 -11.53
CA THR A 33 8.73 19.51 -12.44
C THR A 33 7.85 18.49 -11.71
N ASP A 34 8.31 18.02 -10.55
CA ASP A 34 7.61 17.01 -9.75
C ASP A 34 6.27 17.56 -9.23
N ILE A 35 6.28 18.80 -8.72
CA ILE A 35 5.09 19.47 -8.19
C ILE A 35 4.10 19.86 -9.29
N LEU A 36 4.56 20.29 -10.47
CA LEU A 36 3.67 20.57 -11.60
C LEU A 36 3.06 19.29 -12.17
N SER A 37 3.80 18.16 -12.17
CA SER A 37 3.22 16.86 -12.52
C SER A 37 2.08 16.50 -11.56
N ILE A 38 2.31 16.62 -10.25
CA ILE A 38 1.29 16.42 -9.22
C ILE A 38 0.09 17.34 -9.46
N PHE A 39 0.32 18.63 -9.69
CA PHE A 39 -0.75 19.61 -9.94
C PHE A 39 -1.63 19.21 -11.12
N SER A 40 -1.03 18.75 -12.22
CA SER A 40 -1.77 18.31 -13.42
C SER A 40 -2.63 17.06 -13.20
N GLU A 41 -2.26 16.22 -12.23
CA GLU A 41 -3.03 15.04 -11.84
C GLU A 41 -4.20 15.35 -10.89
N ILE A 42 -4.19 16.52 -10.24
CA ILE A 42 -5.24 16.92 -9.30
C ILE A 42 -6.48 17.39 -10.08
N GLY A 43 -7.47 16.49 -10.18
CA GLY A 43 -8.75 16.75 -10.85
C GLY A 43 -9.76 17.52 -10.01
N LEU A 44 -9.44 18.73 -9.55
CA LEU A 44 -10.35 19.58 -8.75
C LEU A 44 -10.89 20.79 -9.55
N PRO A 45 -11.93 20.64 -10.39
CA PRO A 45 -12.37 21.70 -11.30
C PRO A 45 -12.82 23.02 -10.62
N ASP A 46 -13.29 22.96 -9.37
CA ASP A 46 -13.76 24.13 -8.61
C ASP A 46 -13.02 24.31 -7.26
N GLY A 47 -11.85 23.68 -7.10
CA GLY A 47 -11.09 23.72 -5.85
C GLY A 47 -10.51 25.10 -5.54
N SER A 48 -10.41 25.43 -4.25
CA SER A 48 -9.60 26.56 -3.80
C SER A 48 -8.10 26.21 -3.88
N LEU A 49 -7.23 27.22 -3.88
CA LEU A 49 -5.78 27.00 -3.83
C LEU A 49 -5.37 26.10 -2.65
N GLN A 50 -6.03 26.24 -1.49
CA GLN A 50 -5.75 25.42 -0.32
C GLN A 50 -6.12 23.95 -0.55
N ASP A 51 -7.21 23.68 -1.27
CA ASP A 51 -7.61 22.30 -1.62
C ASP A 51 -6.58 21.66 -2.56
N TYR A 52 -6.10 22.40 -3.56
CA TYR A 52 -5.02 21.94 -4.44
C TYR A 52 -3.72 21.67 -3.67
N ILE A 53 -3.32 22.55 -2.76
CA ILE A 53 -2.13 22.35 -1.92
C ILE A 53 -2.31 21.12 -1.01
N MET A 54 -3.49 20.94 -0.42
CA MET A 54 -3.81 19.80 0.41
C MET A 54 -3.71 18.49 -0.37
N GLU A 55 -4.33 18.41 -1.56
CA GLU A 55 -4.24 17.24 -2.42
C GLU A 55 -2.79 16.97 -2.87
N ALA A 56 -2.02 18.02 -3.15
CA ALA A 56 -0.60 17.84 -3.46
C ALA A 56 0.20 17.28 -2.27
N PHE A 57 -0.09 17.70 -1.04
CA PHE A 57 0.50 17.09 0.16
C PHE A 57 0.10 15.62 0.33
N VAL A 58 -1.12 15.23 -0.06
CA VAL A 58 -1.55 13.81 -0.05
C VAL A 58 -0.75 12.96 -1.04
N LYS A 59 -0.22 13.57 -2.12
CA LYS A 59 0.65 12.89 -3.08
C LYS A 59 2.11 12.76 -2.61
N LEU A 60 2.54 13.58 -1.65
CA LEU A 60 3.86 13.44 -1.04
C LEU A 60 3.86 12.29 -0.04
N THR A 61 5.03 11.66 0.11
CA THR A 61 5.23 10.51 1.00
C THR A 61 6.33 10.80 2.01
N VAL A 62 6.58 9.82 2.89
CA VAL A 62 7.68 9.90 3.86
C VAL A 62 9.04 10.03 3.19
N ASP A 63 9.21 9.57 1.94
CA ASP A 63 10.45 9.72 1.17
C ASP A 63 10.74 11.18 0.80
N GLN A 64 9.70 12.02 0.74
CA GLN A 64 9.82 13.48 0.58
C GLN A 64 9.75 14.20 1.94
N GLY A 65 9.87 13.48 3.07
CA GLY A 65 9.78 14.08 4.40
C GLY A 65 8.37 14.51 4.81
N MET A 66 7.32 14.00 4.15
CA MET A 66 5.93 14.30 4.47
C MET A 66 5.28 13.14 5.24
N PRO A 67 4.78 13.34 6.47
CA PRO A 67 3.96 12.33 7.12
C PRO A 67 2.61 12.18 6.40
N PRO A 68 1.87 11.07 6.58
CA PRO A 68 0.56 10.85 5.94
C PRO A 68 -0.38 12.04 6.08
N ALA A 69 -0.56 12.81 5.00
CA ALA A 69 -1.33 14.06 5.06
C ALA A 69 -2.83 13.82 5.30
N THR A 70 -3.32 12.60 5.08
CA THR A 70 -4.70 12.19 5.37
C THR A 70 -4.93 11.80 6.82
N ASP A 71 -3.87 11.66 7.63
CA ASP A 71 -3.99 11.29 9.03
C ASP A 71 -4.61 12.44 9.86
N PRO A 72 -5.62 12.17 10.72
CA PRO A 72 -6.29 13.22 11.48
C PRO A 72 -5.37 14.07 12.35
N TRP A 73 -4.32 13.49 12.92
CA TRP A 73 -3.38 14.23 13.74
C TRP A 73 -2.49 15.14 12.88
N VAL A 74 -2.04 14.65 11.71
CA VAL A 74 -1.24 15.46 10.76
C VAL A 74 -2.07 16.62 10.24
N VAL A 75 -3.32 16.38 9.86
CA VAL A 75 -4.24 17.44 9.41
C VAL A 75 -4.43 18.49 10.49
N SER A 76 -4.70 18.07 11.73
CA SER A 76 -5.06 19.00 12.81
C SER A 76 -3.88 19.80 13.36
N ASN A 77 -2.69 19.20 13.42
CA ASN A 77 -1.54 19.80 14.10
C ASN A 77 -0.48 20.35 13.15
N ILE A 78 -0.38 19.81 11.93
CA ILE A 78 0.68 20.15 10.98
C ILE A 78 0.11 20.91 9.78
N VAL A 79 -0.69 20.25 8.95
CA VAL A 79 -1.11 20.79 7.64
C VAL A 79 -2.14 21.91 7.81
N GLY A 80 -3.20 21.71 8.59
CA GLY A 80 -4.25 22.70 8.81
C GLY A 80 -3.70 24.06 9.30
N PRO A 81 -2.88 24.08 10.37
CA PRO A 81 -2.24 25.31 10.84
C PRO A 81 -1.26 25.94 9.83
N ALA A 82 -0.61 25.14 8.98
CA ALA A 82 0.27 25.65 7.92
C ALA A 82 -0.51 26.28 6.76
N LEU A 83 -1.65 25.71 6.37
CA LEU A 83 -2.53 26.28 5.35
C LEU A 83 -3.20 27.58 5.79
N GLN A 84 -3.55 27.70 7.07
CA GLN A 84 -4.09 28.95 7.62
C GLN A 84 -3.10 30.12 7.51
N SER A 85 -1.79 29.86 7.58
CA SER A 85 -0.77 30.92 7.43
C SER A 85 -0.56 31.40 5.98
N LEU A 86 -1.08 30.68 4.97
CA LEU A 86 -0.97 31.08 3.56
C LEU A 86 -1.90 32.25 3.19
N GLY A 87 -2.89 32.55 4.05
CA GLY A 87 -3.86 33.63 3.81
C GLY A 87 -4.95 33.25 2.80
N ASP A 88 -5.97 34.12 2.71
CA ASP A 88 -7.14 33.89 1.86
C ASP A 88 -6.86 34.39 0.43
N VAL A 89 -6.12 33.60 -0.35
CA VAL A 89 -5.83 33.92 -1.75
C VAL A 89 -7.04 33.51 -2.60
N SER A 90 -8.07 34.35 -2.59
CA SER A 90 -9.27 34.24 -3.44
C SER A 90 -8.95 34.60 -4.90
N GLN A 91 -8.06 33.86 -5.56
CA GLN A 91 -7.79 34.05 -6.99
C GLN A 91 -7.95 32.72 -7.73
N GLN A 92 -9.13 32.55 -8.33
CA GLN A 92 -9.34 31.61 -9.42
C GLN A 92 -9.22 32.35 -10.76
N PRO A 93 -8.60 31.76 -11.79
CA PRO A 93 -7.97 30.43 -11.80
C PRO A 93 -6.57 30.43 -11.16
N VAL A 94 -6.22 29.33 -10.50
CA VAL A 94 -4.88 29.10 -9.96
C VAL A 94 -3.94 28.84 -11.14
N SER A 95 -2.97 29.73 -11.36
CA SER A 95 -1.91 29.49 -12.35
C SER A 95 -0.82 28.59 -11.78
N ASP A 96 -0.10 27.88 -12.65
CA ASP A 96 1.06 27.05 -12.30
C ASP A 96 2.08 27.80 -11.42
N GLU A 97 2.41 29.04 -11.78
CA GLU A 97 3.34 29.89 -11.02
C GLU A 97 2.80 30.21 -9.61
N THR A 98 1.49 30.51 -9.50
CA THR A 98 0.86 30.81 -8.21
C THR A 98 0.83 29.58 -7.34
N PHE A 99 0.44 28.44 -7.90
CA PHE A 99 0.43 27.16 -7.19
C PHE A 99 1.82 26.81 -6.66
N LEU A 100 2.85 26.87 -7.51
CA LEU A 100 4.21 26.50 -7.14
C LEU A 100 4.77 27.42 -6.04
N ALA A 101 4.57 28.73 -6.15
CA ALA A 101 5.03 29.71 -5.16
C ALA A 101 4.36 29.50 -3.79
N GLU A 102 3.05 29.26 -3.80
CA GLU A 102 2.26 29.06 -2.58
C GLU A 102 2.50 27.68 -1.98
N PHE A 103 2.65 26.63 -2.79
CA PHE A 103 3.01 25.29 -2.33
C PHE A 103 4.39 25.28 -1.66
N LYS A 104 5.37 26.03 -2.19
CA LYS A 104 6.68 26.19 -1.54
C LYS A 104 6.58 26.86 -0.17
N ARG A 105 5.77 27.91 -0.04
CA ARG A 105 5.49 28.56 1.25
C ARG A 105 4.75 27.61 2.21
N ALA A 106 3.86 26.76 1.68
CA ALA A 106 3.18 25.72 2.42
C ALA A 106 4.19 24.71 2.99
N ILE A 107 5.12 24.22 2.17
CA ILE A 107 6.21 23.32 2.59
C ILE A 107 7.02 23.94 3.72
N GLU A 108 7.46 25.19 3.58
CA GLU A 108 8.22 25.88 4.63
C GLU A 108 7.45 25.96 5.94
N SER A 109 6.14 26.24 5.86
CA SER A 109 5.26 26.32 7.02
C SER A 109 5.04 24.95 7.67
N VAL A 110 4.79 23.91 6.87
CA VAL A 110 4.66 22.52 7.33
C VAL A 110 5.96 22.03 7.99
N ALA A 111 7.11 22.29 7.37
CA ALA A 111 8.40 21.92 7.92
C ALA A 111 8.67 22.61 9.25
N GLN A 112 8.32 23.90 9.39
CA GLN A 112 8.44 24.60 10.67
C GLN A 112 7.55 23.97 11.76
N ARG A 113 6.32 23.55 11.42
CA ARG A 113 5.44 22.83 12.35
C ARG A 113 6.02 21.47 12.73
N LEU A 114 6.54 20.71 11.78
CA LEU A 114 7.18 19.41 12.03
C LEU A 114 8.45 19.54 12.89
N LYS A 115 9.17 20.65 12.77
CA LYS A 115 10.32 20.94 13.63
C LYS A 115 9.92 21.16 15.09
N GLU A 116 8.79 21.83 15.31
CA GLU A 116 8.22 22.06 16.65
C GLU A 116 7.56 20.80 17.21
N GLN A 117 6.86 20.04 16.36
CA GLN A 117 6.14 18.83 16.71
C GLN A 117 6.41 17.73 15.68
N PRO A 118 7.52 16.98 15.83
CA PRO A 118 7.88 15.91 14.90
C PRO A 118 6.83 14.81 14.87
N ALA A 119 6.52 14.32 13.68
CA ALA A 119 5.63 13.18 13.49
C ALA A 119 6.44 11.88 13.61
N ILE A 120 5.95 10.93 14.40
CA ILE A 120 6.51 9.58 14.46
C ILE A 120 5.67 8.71 13.52
N VAL A 121 6.30 8.16 12.49
CA VAL A 121 5.62 7.38 11.44
C VAL A 121 6.11 5.94 11.49
N ALA A 122 5.20 5.00 11.64
CA ALA A 122 5.45 3.61 11.35
C ALA A 122 5.33 3.42 9.83
N HIS A 123 6.46 3.25 9.17
CA HIS A 123 6.57 2.99 7.75
C HIS A 123 6.81 1.49 7.52
N SER A 124 6.03 0.89 6.64
CA SER A 124 6.29 -0.45 6.15
C SER A 124 6.18 -0.48 4.64
N GLN A 125 7.16 -1.09 3.98
CA GLN A 125 7.16 -1.28 2.54
C GLN A 125 7.32 -2.75 2.22
N ASN A 126 6.44 -3.25 1.36
CA ASN A 126 6.50 -4.61 0.85
C ASN A 126 6.65 -4.60 -0.66
N THR A 127 7.65 -5.33 -1.15
CA THR A 127 7.89 -5.50 -2.59
C THR A 127 7.63 -6.94 -2.99
N PHE A 128 6.76 -7.11 -3.98
CA PHE A 128 6.41 -8.37 -4.63
C PHE A 128 7.17 -8.46 -5.96
N ASP A 129 8.30 -9.18 -5.94
CA ASP A 129 9.26 -9.31 -7.04
C ASP A 129 9.32 -10.74 -7.62
N GLY A 130 8.41 -11.62 -7.20
CA GLY A 130 8.38 -13.02 -7.61
C GLY A 130 9.35 -13.94 -6.85
N ASN A 131 10.29 -13.44 -6.04
CA ASN A 131 11.28 -14.29 -5.36
C ASN A 131 10.65 -15.27 -4.36
N SER A 132 9.62 -14.83 -3.64
CA SER A 132 8.89 -15.71 -2.71
C SER A 132 8.17 -16.84 -3.44
N ILE A 133 7.61 -16.56 -4.62
CA ILE A 133 7.02 -17.58 -5.50
C ILE A 133 8.09 -18.54 -6.02
N LYS A 134 9.18 -18.00 -6.56
CA LYS A 134 10.33 -18.78 -7.06
C LYS A 134 10.87 -19.74 -6.01
N ARG A 135 10.94 -19.30 -4.76
CA ARG A 135 11.35 -20.13 -3.61
C ARG A 135 10.36 -21.27 -3.35
N LEU A 136 9.05 -21.02 -3.42
CA LEU A 136 8.03 -22.06 -3.28
C LEU A 136 8.15 -23.09 -4.43
N LEU A 137 8.21 -22.61 -5.67
CA LEU A 137 8.32 -23.44 -6.87
C LEU A 137 9.60 -24.31 -6.89
N SER A 138 10.71 -23.77 -6.36
CA SER A 138 11.98 -24.50 -6.27
C SER A 138 11.98 -25.58 -5.18
N ASN A 139 11.12 -25.46 -4.16
CA ASN A 139 11.00 -26.44 -3.08
C ASN A 139 9.89 -27.44 -3.38
N LYS A 140 10.24 -28.53 -4.06
CA LYS A 140 9.30 -29.60 -4.46
C LYS A 140 8.45 -30.14 -3.31
N PHE A 141 9.01 -30.25 -2.10
CA PHE A 141 8.28 -30.78 -0.94
C PHE A 141 7.19 -29.81 -0.47
N GLU A 142 7.55 -28.53 -0.26
CA GLU A 142 6.60 -27.50 0.16
C GLU A 142 5.56 -27.22 -0.93
N LEU A 143 5.96 -27.19 -2.20
CA LEU A 143 5.04 -27.05 -3.33
C LEU A 143 4.02 -28.19 -3.35
N HIS A 144 4.47 -29.45 -3.30
CA HIS A 144 3.59 -30.62 -3.34
C HIS A 144 2.63 -30.64 -2.14
N LYS A 145 3.13 -30.31 -0.94
CA LYS A 145 2.31 -30.20 0.27
C LYS A 145 1.23 -29.10 0.14
N THR A 146 1.60 -27.93 -0.38
CA THR A 146 0.69 -26.80 -0.57
C THR A 146 -0.38 -27.11 -1.62
N LEU A 147 0.01 -27.73 -2.73
CA LEU A 147 -0.91 -28.18 -3.78
C LEU A 147 -1.94 -29.18 -3.25
N ASN A 148 -1.51 -30.17 -2.45
CA ASN A 148 -2.43 -31.14 -1.86
C ASN A 148 -3.38 -30.47 -0.86
N PHE A 149 -2.87 -29.55 -0.04
CA PHE A 149 -3.72 -28.79 0.89
C PHE A 149 -4.77 -27.95 0.14
N ALA A 150 -4.38 -27.30 -0.96
CA ALA A 150 -5.32 -26.55 -1.80
C ALA A 150 -6.39 -27.46 -2.42
N LEU A 151 -6.03 -28.68 -2.86
CA LEU A 151 -7.00 -29.66 -3.37
C LEU A 151 -7.95 -30.19 -2.30
N GLU A 152 -7.46 -30.44 -1.08
CA GLU A 152 -8.29 -30.88 0.05
C GLU A 152 -9.29 -29.80 0.48
N SER A 153 -8.99 -28.53 0.21
CA SER A 153 -9.88 -27.40 0.52
C SER A 153 -11.04 -27.20 -0.46
N VAL A 154 -11.03 -27.92 -1.59
CA VAL A 154 -11.99 -27.73 -2.69
C VAL A 154 -12.93 -28.94 -2.82
N PRO A 155 -14.26 -28.72 -3.00
CA PRO A 155 -15.21 -29.80 -3.24
C PRO A 155 -14.89 -30.59 -4.52
N LYS A 156 -15.04 -31.92 -4.45
CA LYS A 156 -14.86 -32.85 -5.56
C LYS A 156 -16.19 -33.51 -5.92
N ASP A 157 -16.36 -33.85 -7.18
CA ASP A 157 -17.53 -34.61 -7.62
C ASP A 157 -17.39 -36.13 -7.32
N GLN A 158 -18.37 -36.92 -7.77
CA GLN A 158 -18.37 -38.38 -7.58
C GLN A 158 -17.22 -39.10 -8.31
N ASN A 159 -16.62 -38.46 -9.31
CA ASN A 159 -15.52 -38.98 -10.11
C ASN A 159 -14.16 -38.47 -9.62
N GLY A 160 -14.12 -37.61 -8.59
CA GLY A 160 -12.91 -36.95 -8.12
C GLY A 160 -12.46 -35.78 -8.99
N GLU A 161 -13.34 -35.29 -9.87
CA GLU A 161 -13.10 -34.11 -10.70
C GLU A 161 -13.42 -32.83 -9.93
N ILE A 162 -12.72 -31.75 -10.30
CA ILE A 162 -12.80 -30.44 -9.65
C ILE A 162 -13.35 -29.42 -10.64
N SER A 163 -14.36 -28.68 -10.18
CA SER A 163 -14.97 -27.58 -10.92
C SER A 163 -14.03 -26.38 -10.97
N ASN A 164 -13.91 -25.76 -12.13
CA ASN A 164 -13.07 -24.57 -12.31
C ASN A 164 -13.53 -23.35 -11.48
N GLU A 165 -14.77 -23.36 -10.98
CA GLU A 165 -15.27 -22.31 -10.07
C GLU A 165 -14.44 -22.19 -8.78
N TYR A 166 -13.81 -23.29 -8.35
CA TYR A 166 -12.98 -23.33 -7.14
C TYR A 166 -11.51 -23.02 -7.39
N PHE A 167 -11.10 -22.86 -8.66
CA PHE A 167 -9.71 -22.63 -9.01
C PHE A 167 -9.16 -21.37 -8.35
N ARG A 168 -9.91 -20.26 -8.35
CA ARG A 168 -9.48 -19.00 -7.73
C ARG A 168 -9.23 -19.17 -6.23
N GLY A 169 -10.09 -19.93 -5.54
CA GLY A 169 -9.91 -20.24 -4.12
C GLY A 169 -8.69 -21.12 -3.85
N ALA A 170 -8.41 -22.12 -4.69
CA ALA A 170 -7.21 -22.92 -4.58
C ALA A 170 -5.93 -22.11 -4.88
N LEU A 171 -6.00 -21.20 -5.87
CA LEU A 171 -4.91 -20.30 -6.21
C LEU A 171 -4.60 -19.33 -5.06
N GLU A 172 -5.63 -18.82 -4.37
CA GLU A 172 -5.49 -17.96 -3.18
C GLU A 172 -4.61 -18.62 -2.10
N ILE A 173 -4.80 -19.92 -1.87
CA ILE A 173 -4.03 -20.70 -0.89
C ILE A 173 -2.56 -20.81 -1.31
N LEU A 174 -2.30 -21.07 -2.59
CA LEU A 174 -0.94 -21.10 -3.12
C LEU A 174 -0.29 -19.72 -3.07
N ALA A 175 -1.00 -18.68 -3.49
CA ALA A 175 -0.54 -17.30 -3.48
C ALA A 175 -0.15 -16.86 -2.07
N SER A 176 -1.02 -17.13 -1.08
CA SER A 176 -0.75 -16.87 0.34
C SER A 176 0.50 -17.61 0.83
N SER A 177 0.65 -18.89 0.45
CA SER A 177 1.82 -19.70 0.79
C SER A 177 3.10 -19.22 0.10
N ALA A 178 2.95 -18.57 -1.05
CA ALA A 178 4.01 -17.90 -1.79
C ALA A 178 4.29 -16.47 -1.29
N GLY A 179 3.64 -16.02 -0.21
CA GLY A 179 3.85 -14.69 0.37
C GLY A 179 3.28 -13.54 -0.48
N LEU A 180 2.30 -13.84 -1.34
CA LEU A 180 1.52 -12.83 -2.05
C LEU A 180 0.42 -12.28 -1.13
N PRO A 181 -0.02 -11.02 -1.34
CA PRO A 181 -1.19 -10.50 -0.65
C PRO A 181 -2.45 -11.21 -1.17
N PRO A 182 -3.59 -11.06 -0.48
CA PRO A 182 -4.85 -11.63 -0.96
C PRO A 182 -5.17 -11.20 -2.40
N LEU A 183 -5.68 -12.12 -3.23
CA LEU A 183 -6.05 -11.86 -4.63
C LEU A 183 -7.34 -11.03 -4.67
N SER A 184 -7.19 -9.74 -4.37
CA SER A 184 -8.15 -8.64 -4.46
C SER A 184 -7.67 -7.41 -3.71
N ALA A 185 -6.55 -7.53 -2.98
CA ALA A 185 -6.02 -6.45 -2.17
C ALA A 185 -5.39 -5.34 -3.01
N LEU A 186 -4.92 -5.65 -4.23
CA LEU A 186 -4.19 -4.74 -5.10
C LEU A 186 -4.65 -4.91 -6.55
N ASP A 187 -5.16 -3.84 -7.16
CA ASP A 187 -5.63 -3.85 -8.56
C ASP A 187 -4.56 -4.33 -9.54
N GLN A 188 -3.30 -3.94 -9.32
CA GLN A 188 -2.18 -4.37 -10.15
C GLN A 188 -1.93 -5.88 -10.05
N MET A 189 -2.02 -6.46 -8.85
CA MET A 189 -1.86 -7.91 -8.64
C MET A 189 -3.03 -8.69 -9.25
N ASP A 190 -4.24 -8.15 -9.13
CA ASP A 190 -5.46 -8.73 -9.71
C ASP A 190 -5.43 -8.74 -11.23
N ASN A 191 -4.90 -7.67 -11.85
CA ASN A 191 -4.71 -7.61 -13.29
C ASN A 191 -3.72 -8.68 -13.76
N ILE A 192 -2.57 -8.83 -13.10
CA ILE A 192 -1.59 -9.88 -13.42
C ILE A 192 -2.21 -11.27 -13.27
N THR A 193 -2.94 -11.49 -12.18
CA THR A 193 -3.61 -12.77 -11.91
C THR A 193 -4.67 -13.07 -12.98
N THR A 194 -5.48 -12.08 -13.36
CA THR A 194 -6.51 -12.23 -14.39
C THR A 194 -5.91 -12.53 -15.76
N GLU A 195 -4.83 -11.86 -16.14
CA GLU A 195 -4.11 -12.14 -17.39
C GLU A 195 -3.48 -13.54 -17.38
N ALA A 196 -2.88 -13.95 -16.26
CA ALA A 196 -2.34 -15.30 -16.10
C ALA A 196 -3.45 -16.36 -16.25
N LEU A 197 -4.63 -16.15 -15.67
CA LEU A 197 -5.77 -17.08 -15.77
C LEU A 197 -6.30 -17.20 -17.21
N LYS A 198 -6.31 -16.10 -17.99
CA LYS A 198 -6.73 -16.10 -19.40
C LYS A 198 -5.81 -16.94 -20.28
N MET A 199 -4.49 -16.94 -20.02
CA MET A 199 -3.52 -17.70 -20.83
C MET A 199 -3.77 -19.21 -20.84
N PHE A 200 -4.44 -19.74 -19.83
CA PHE A 200 -4.72 -21.18 -19.70
C PHE A 200 -6.17 -21.57 -20.06
N GLU A 201 -6.91 -20.69 -20.74
CA GLU A 201 -8.29 -20.91 -21.24
C GLU A 201 -9.23 -21.57 -20.22
N MET A 202 -9.08 -21.25 -18.93
CA MET A 202 -9.80 -21.95 -17.87
C MET A 202 -11.32 -21.69 -17.86
N HIS A 203 -11.82 -20.79 -18.70
CA HIS A 203 -13.26 -20.54 -18.83
C HIS A 203 -14.02 -21.62 -19.60
N ASP A 204 -13.35 -22.42 -20.44
CA ASP A 204 -14.02 -23.43 -21.29
C ASP A 204 -14.00 -24.86 -20.73
N ARG A 205 -13.13 -25.15 -19.75
CA ARG A 205 -13.10 -26.46 -19.07
C ARG A 205 -14.02 -26.43 -17.86
N LYS A 206 -14.99 -27.34 -17.79
CA LYS A 206 -15.92 -27.42 -16.64
C LYS A 206 -15.38 -28.23 -15.48
N MET A 207 -14.63 -29.29 -15.77
CA MET A 207 -14.09 -30.23 -14.81
C MET A 207 -12.67 -30.60 -15.22
N VAL A 208 -11.77 -30.75 -14.25
CA VAL A 208 -10.40 -31.24 -14.44
C VAL A 208 -10.05 -32.25 -13.35
N ASN A 209 -9.20 -33.21 -13.68
CA ASN A 209 -8.66 -34.14 -12.67
C ASN A 209 -7.63 -33.45 -11.78
N GLU A 210 -7.29 -34.08 -10.64
CA GLU A 210 -6.39 -33.49 -9.65
C GLU A 210 -5.00 -33.12 -10.19
N GLU A 211 -4.38 -33.99 -11.00
CA GLU A 211 -3.02 -33.76 -11.50
C GLU A 211 -2.99 -32.63 -12.52
N GLU A 212 -4.02 -32.53 -13.36
CA GLU A 212 -4.22 -31.41 -14.27
C GLU A 212 -4.49 -30.10 -13.50
N PHE A 213 -5.31 -30.14 -12.45
CA PHE A 213 -5.58 -29.00 -11.59
C PHE A 213 -4.31 -28.49 -10.90
N LYS A 214 -3.49 -29.39 -10.33
CA LYS A 214 -2.18 -29.04 -9.74
C LYS A 214 -1.27 -28.39 -10.76
N LYS A 215 -1.21 -28.95 -11.98
CA LYS A 215 -0.39 -28.42 -13.05
C LYS A 215 -0.83 -27.02 -13.44
N LEU A 216 -2.13 -26.78 -13.59
CA LEU A 216 -2.68 -25.46 -13.91
C LEU A 216 -2.38 -24.44 -12.81
N LEU A 217 -2.59 -24.78 -11.52
CA LEU A 217 -2.23 -23.93 -10.39
C LEU A 217 -0.75 -23.54 -10.41
N THR A 218 0.12 -24.51 -10.65
CA THR A 218 1.57 -24.28 -10.73
C THR A 218 1.92 -23.36 -11.89
N GLN A 219 1.32 -23.57 -13.06
CA GLN A 219 1.57 -22.78 -14.26
C GLN A 219 1.09 -21.33 -14.12
N VAL A 220 -0.10 -21.10 -13.57
CA VAL A 220 -0.59 -19.74 -13.28
C VAL A 220 0.34 -19.03 -12.32
N LEU A 221 0.78 -19.73 -11.26
CA LEU A 221 1.70 -19.16 -10.28
C LEU A 221 3.09 -18.84 -10.90
N GLU A 222 3.58 -19.68 -11.80
CA GLU A 222 4.79 -19.42 -12.61
C GLU A 222 4.64 -18.18 -13.50
N THR A 223 3.48 -18.00 -14.15
CA THR A 223 3.20 -16.82 -14.97
C THR A 223 3.15 -15.55 -14.12
N ILE A 224 2.52 -15.59 -12.94
CA ILE A 224 2.52 -14.46 -11.99
C ILE A 224 3.96 -14.13 -11.58
N MET A 225 4.77 -15.14 -11.24
CA MET A 225 6.19 -14.95 -10.91
C MET A 225 6.95 -14.23 -12.02
N GLN A 226 6.80 -14.65 -13.28
CA GLN A 226 7.47 -14.03 -14.42
C GLN A 226 7.07 -12.56 -14.60
N HIS A 227 5.79 -12.24 -14.40
CA HIS A 227 5.31 -10.85 -14.46
C HIS A 227 5.93 -10.01 -13.34
N LEU A 228 6.00 -10.52 -12.12
CA LEU A 228 6.58 -9.81 -10.98
C LEU A 228 8.11 -9.69 -11.08
N GLU A 229 8.80 -10.66 -11.68
CA GLU A 229 10.25 -10.56 -11.95
C GLU A 229 10.54 -9.46 -12.98
N ALA A 230 9.65 -9.27 -13.96
CA ALA A 230 9.77 -8.21 -14.97
C ALA A 230 9.36 -6.82 -14.44
N ASN A 231 8.28 -6.77 -13.65
CA ASN A 231 7.72 -5.54 -13.09
C ASN A 231 7.29 -5.77 -11.63
N PRO A 232 8.21 -5.55 -10.66
CA PRO A 232 7.90 -5.70 -9.24
C PRO A 232 6.83 -4.70 -8.77
N ILE A 233 5.96 -5.14 -7.86
CA ILE A 233 4.95 -4.28 -7.23
C ILE A 233 5.42 -3.91 -5.83
N SER A 234 5.52 -2.62 -5.53
CA SER A 234 5.82 -2.12 -4.18
C SER A 234 4.60 -1.47 -3.54
N VAL A 235 4.30 -1.84 -2.30
CA VAL A 235 3.23 -1.26 -1.50
C VAL A 235 3.84 -0.68 -0.24
N SER A 236 3.59 0.60 0.00
CA SER A 236 4.03 1.29 1.21
C SER A 236 2.82 1.65 2.06
N ILE A 237 2.89 1.36 3.36
CA ILE A 237 1.89 1.72 4.37
C ILE A 237 2.58 2.63 5.37
N ASN A 238 1.98 3.78 5.62
CA ASN A 238 2.47 4.79 6.55
C ASN A 238 1.37 5.08 7.57
N SER A 239 1.69 5.00 8.85
CA SER A 239 0.74 5.30 9.93
C SER A 239 1.42 6.14 11.01
N ILE A 240 0.70 7.11 11.57
CA ILE A 240 1.21 7.89 12.68
C ILE A 240 1.18 7.05 13.96
N VAL A 241 2.31 7.03 14.66
CA VAL A 241 2.43 6.40 15.97
C VAL A 241 2.04 7.43 17.02
N HIS A 242 0.88 7.23 17.63
CA HIS A 242 0.51 7.94 18.85
C HIS A 242 0.86 7.11 20.08
N GLU A 243 1.35 7.77 21.12
CA GLU A 243 1.16 7.22 22.46
C GLU A 243 -0.36 7.15 22.70
N PRO A 244 -0.91 6.03 23.19
CA PRO A 244 -2.31 6.00 23.56
C PRO A 244 -2.55 7.11 24.59
N ASP A 245 -3.48 8.01 24.29
CA ASP A 245 -3.85 9.10 25.18
C ASP A 245 -4.07 8.57 26.60
N THR A 246 -3.13 8.85 27.51
CA THR A 246 -3.31 8.61 28.95
C THR A 246 -4.26 9.64 29.58
N SER A 247 -4.98 10.40 28.75
CA SER A 247 -6.07 11.30 29.10
C SER A 247 -7.37 10.54 29.42
N SER A 248 -7.28 9.54 30.28
CA SER A 248 -8.41 8.99 31.03
C SER A 248 -7.94 8.54 32.40
N SER A 249 -7.19 9.41 33.09
CA SER A 249 -7.11 9.35 34.54
C SER A 249 -8.45 9.81 35.13
N THR A 250 -9.45 8.92 35.10
CA THR A 250 -10.59 9.06 36.02
C THR A 250 -10.04 8.76 37.41
N VAL A 251 -9.51 9.80 38.06
CA VAL A 251 -9.14 9.78 39.47
C VAL A 251 -10.41 9.48 40.25
N LEU A 252 -10.57 8.22 40.67
CA LEU A 252 -11.56 7.84 41.67
C LEU A 252 -11.19 8.54 42.97
N GLN A 253 -11.87 9.66 43.26
CA GLN A 253 -11.79 10.28 44.57
C GLN A 253 -12.38 9.32 45.62
N PRO A 254 -11.66 9.01 46.71
CA PRO A 254 -12.21 8.22 47.79
C PRO A 254 -13.23 9.07 48.55
N SER A 255 -14.48 8.62 48.56
CA SER A 255 -15.50 9.18 49.45
C SER A 255 -15.07 8.98 50.90
N SER A 256 -15.04 10.06 51.67
CA SER A 256 -14.75 10.05 53.11
C SER A 256 -15.88 10.77 53.84
N PRO A 257 -16.07 10.52 55.14
CA PRO A 257 -16.42 9.27 55.82
C PRO A 257 -17.93 9.09 56.03
#